data_AF-A0A4Q9CEK0-F1
#
_entry.id   AF-A0A4Q9CEK0-F1
#
_cell.length_a   1.000
_cell.length_b   1.000
_cell.length_c   1.000
_cell.angle_alpha   90.00
_cell.angle_beta   90.00
_cell.angle_gamma   90.00
#
_symmetry.space_group_name_H-M   'P 1'
#
loop_
_entity.id
_entity.type
_entity.pdbx_description
1 polymer ?
#
loop_
_entity_poly.entity_id
_entity_poly.type
_entity_poly.pdbx_seq_one_letter_code
_entity_poly.pdbx_strand_id
1 'polypeptide(L)' 'MEWIIGFVVLIFIASMFKPRSCDICGAGFKKKYFTWTIDGKKQHLCPYCNSKMERRNSDRRFKDRFG' A
#
# COMPACT_ATOMS: atom_id res chain seq x y z
N MET A 1 10.18 4.68 -37.57
CA MET A 1 10.72 5.49 -36.45
C MET A 1 9.62 6.18 -35.65
N GLU A 2 8.58 6.72 -36.28
CA GLU A 2 7.51 7.47 -35.57
C GLU A 2 6.63 6.60 -34.65
N TRP A 3 6.29 5.38 -35.07
CA TRP A 3 5.50 4.45 -34.24
C TRP A 3 6.20 4.06 -32.94
N ILE A 4 7.52 3.89 -32.95
CA ILE A 4 8.32 3.51 -31.79
C ILE A 4 8.23 4.59 -30.72
N ILE A 5 8.28 5.86 -31.12
CA ILE A 5 8.15 7.01 -30.22
C ILE A 5 6.75 7.01 -29.60
N GLY A 6 5.70 6.75 -30.40
CA GLY A 6 4.33 6.61 -29.90
C GLY A 6 4.17 5.49 -28.86
N PHE A 7 4.77 4.32 -29.10
CA PHE A 7 4.75 3.21 -28.14
C PHE A 7 5.50 3.53 -26.85
N VAL A 8 6.65 4.19 -26.93
CA VAL A 8 7.43 4.61 -25.75
C VAL A 8 6.63 5.61 -24.89
N VAL A 9 5.98 6.59 -25.51
CA VAL A 9 5.14 7.57 -24.80
C VAL A 9 3.95 6.88 -24.12
N LEU A 10 3.29 5.94 -24.81
CA LEU A 10 2.15 5.22 -24.25
C LEU A 10 2.53 4.35 -23.04
N ILE A 11 3.67 3.65 -23.10
CA ILE A 11 4.19 2.88 -21.96
C ILE A 11 4.54 3.79 -20.78
N PHE A 12 5.15 4.94 -21.05
CA PHE A 12 5.52 5.90 -20.01
C PHE A 12 4.28 6.45 -19.27
N ILE A 13 3.24 6.82 -20.02
CA ILE A 13 1.96 7.26 -19.44
C ILE A 13 1.32 6.13 -18.63
N ALA A 14 1.26 4.91 -19.16
CA ALA A 14 0.68 3.77 -18.44
C ALA A 14 1.37 3.50 -17.09
N SER A 15 2.70 3.67 -16.99
CA SER A 15 3.44 3.51 -15.74
C SER A 15 3.08 4.58 -14.69
N MET A 16 2.82 5.82 -15.13
CA MET A 16 2.42 6.91 -14.23
C MET A 16 1.02 6.72 -13.64
N PHE A 17 0.13 6.01 -14.34
CA PHE A 17 -1.22 5.68 -13.86
C PHE A 17 -1.28 4.41 -13.00
N LYS A 18 -0.14 3.75 -12.73
CA LYS A 18 -0.11 2.53 -11.93
C LYS A 18 -0.58 2.83 -10.50
N PRO A 19 -1.63 2.15 -10.00
CA PRO A 19 -2.09 2.37 -8.63
C PRO A 19 -0.97 2.05 -7.64
N ARG A 20 -0.88 2.80 -6.55
CA ARG A 20 0.06 2.46 -5.46
C ARG A 20 -0.30 1.08 -4.92
N SER A 21 0.70 0.23 -4.71
CA SER A 21 0.51 -1.12 -4.18
C SER A 21 0.72 -1.15 -2.67
N CYS A 22 -0.05 -2.00 -2.00
CA CYS A 22 0.16 -2.32 -0.59
C CYS A 22 1.45 -3.14 -0.44
N ASP A 23 2.29 -2.77 0.51
CA ASP A 23 3.53 -3.50 0.77
C ASP A 23 3.26 -4.90 1.36
N ILE A 24 2.14 -5.05 2.09
CA ILE A 24 1.77 -6.31 2.76
C ILE A 24 1.02 -7.29 1.86
N CYS A 25 0.06 -6.80 1.07
CA CYS A 25 -0.78 -7.68 0.25
C CYS A 25 -0.64 -7.47 -1.26
N GLY A 26 0.21 -6.55 -1.71
CA GLY A 26 0.42 -6.24 -3.12
C GLY A 26 -0.75 -5.53 -3.83
N ALA A 27 -1.92 -5.43 -3.19
CA ALA A 27 -3.11 -4.87 -3.82
C ALA A 27 -2.92 -3.40 -4.21
N GLY A 28 -3.28 -3.06 -5.44
CA GLY A 28 -3.32 -1.68 -5.92
C GLY A 28 -4.48 -0.90 -5.30
N PHE A 29 -4.23 0.31 -4.81
CA PHE A 29 -5.24 1.19 -4.23
C PHE A 29 -5.02 2.65 -4.67
N LYS A 30 -6.12 3.39 -4.86
CA LYS A 30 -6.09 4.67 -5.60
C LYS A 30 -6.04 5.92 -4.72
N LYS A 31 -6.50 5.89 -3.46
CA LYS A 31 -6.88 7.15 -2.76
C LYS A 31 -6.33 7.37 -1.36
N LYS A 32 -6.13 6.31 -0.57
CA LYS A 32 -5.62 6.43 0.81
C LYS A 32 -4.56 5.36 1.06
N TYR A 33 -3.39 5.81 1.53
CA TYR A 33 -2.37 4.94 2.09
C TYR A 33 -2.27 5.21 3.59
N PHE A 34 -1.99 4.16 4.34
CA PHE A 34 -1.66 4.22 5.75
C PHE A 34 -0.22 3.78 5.92
N THR A 35 0.41 4.22 7.00
CA THR A 35 1.80 3.87 7.23
C THR A 35 1.98 3.21 8.59
N TRP A 36 2.65 2.07 8.60
CA TRP A 36 2.95 1.31 9.80
C TRP A 36 4.42 0.92 9.81
N THR A 37 5.02 0.92 11.00
CA THR A 37 6.35 0.34 11.18
C THR A 37 6.19 -1.14 11.46
N ILE A 38 6.61 -1.97 10.50
CA ILE A 38 6.58 -3.42 10.59
C ILE A 38 8.02 -3.89 10.39
N ASP A 39 8.54 -4.69 11.32
CA ASP A 39 9.92 -5.19 11.27
C ASP A 39 10.98 -4.07 11.17
N GLY A 40 10.74 -2.96 11.87
CA GLY A 40 11.63 -1.79 11.85
C GLY A 40 11.58 -0.98 10.54
N LYS A 41 10.78 -1.38 9.55
CA LYS A 41 10.64 -0.67 8.27
C LYS A 41 9.26 -0.01 8.14
N LYS A 42 9.24 1.15 7.49
CA LYS A 42 8.03 1.95 7.27
C LYS A 42 7.30 1.46 6.02
N GLN A 43 6.21 0.72 6.21
CA GLN A 43 5.46 0.07 5.13
C GLN A 43 4.18 0.83 4.78
N HIS A 44 3.80 0.85 3.50
CA HIS A 44 2.56 1.45 3.02
C HIS A 44 1.44 0.40 2.93
N LEU A 45 0.37 0.63 3.69
CA LEU A 45 -0.76 -0.29 3.78
C LEU A 45 -1.98 0.28 3.06
N CYS A 46 -2.71 -0.61 2.38
CA CYS A 46 -4.06 -0.32 1.89
C CYS A 46 -5.06 -0.24 3.07
N PRO A 47 -6.26 0.34 2.86
CA PRO A 47 -7.26 0.47 3.92
C PRO A 47 -7.64 -0.86 4.61
N TYR A 48 -7.67 -1.95 3.84
CA TYR A 48 -7.97 -3.28 4.36
C TYR A 48 -6.88 -3.80 5.32
N CYS A 49 -5.62 -3.75 4.89
CA CYS A 49 -4.50 -4.17 5.74
C CYS A 49 -4.36 -3.27 6.97
N ASN A 50 -4.58 -1.96 6.81
CA ASN A 50 -4.60 -1.01 7.90
C ASN A 50 -5.64 -1.39 8.97
N SER A 51 -6.89 -1.68 8.57
CA SER A 51 -7.96 -2.05 9.51
C SER A 51 -7.61 -3.31 10.32
N LYS A 52 -6.97 -4.31 9.69
CA LYS A 52 -6.48 -5.50 10.40
C LYS A 52 -5.40 -5.15 11.42
N MET A 53 -4.48 -4.27 11.04
CA MET A 53 -3.38 -3.84 11.91
C MET A 53 -3.90 -3.05 13.12
N GLU A 54 -4.84 -2.14 12.91
CA GLU A 54 -5.52 -1.41 13.99
C GLU A 54 -6.22 -2.36 14.96
N ARG A 55 -6.98 -3.33 14.44
CA ARG A 55 -7.67 -4.33 15.28
C ARG A 55 -6.68 -5.14 16.11
N ARG A 56 -5.55 -5.56 15.52
CA ARG A 56 -4.49 -6.28 16.24
C ARG A 56 -3.86 -5.42 17.33
N ASN A 57 -3.60 -4.14 17.05
CA ASN A 57 -3.00 -3.24 18.03
C ASN A 57 -3.96 -2.98 19.20
N SER A 58 -5.25 -2.80 18.93
CA SER A 58 -6.29 -2.66 19.94
C SER A 58 -6.44 -3.91 20.80
N ASP A 59 -6.45 -5.12 20.20
CA ASP A 59 -6.48 -6.39 20.94
C ASP A 59 -5.24 -6.54 21.84
N ARG A 60 -4.04 -6.23 21.32
CA ARG A 60 -2.81 -6.25 22.11
C ARG A 60 -2.91 -5.30 23.30
N ARG A 61 -3.41 -4.08 23.08
CA ARG A 61 -3.52 -3.07 24.14
C ARG A 61 -4.59 -3.43 25.17
N PHE A 62 -5.67 -4.07 24.76
CA PHE A 62 -6.68 -4.58 25.66
C PHE A 62 -6.11 -5.67 26.57
N LYS A 63 -5.41 -6.65 25.99
CA LYS A 63 -4.74 -7.72 26.74
C LYS A 63 -3.66 -7.19 27.67
N ASP A 64 -2.84 -6.25 27.22
CA ASP A 64 -1.81 -5.59 28.04
C ASP A 64 -2.38 -4.88 29.29
N ARG A 65 -3.62 -4.38 29.20
CA ARG A 65 -4.25 -3.64 30.29
C ARG A 65 -5.10 -4.50 31.23
N PHE A 66 -5.71 -5.57 30.72
CA PHE A 66 -6.75 -6.33 31.42
C PHE A 66 -6.51 -7.84 31.48
N GLY A 67 -5.53 -8.37 30.76
CA GLY A 67 -5.11 -9.76 30.81
C GLY A 67 -3.89 -9.95 31.70
#